data_AF-A0A1Z9YXI1-F1
#
_entry.id   AF-A0A1Z9YXI1-F1
#
_cell.length_a   1.000
_cell.length_b   1.000
_cell.length_c   1.000
_cell.angle_alpha   90.00
_cell.angle_beta   90.00
_cell.angle_gamma   90.00
#
_symmetry.space_group_name_H-M   'P 1'
#
loop_
_entity.id
_entity.type
_entity.pdbx_description
1 polymer ?
#
loop_
_entity_poly.entity_id
_entity_poly.type
_entity_poly.pdbx_seq_one_letter_code
_entity_poly.pdbx_strand_id
1 'polypeptide(L)'
;MLEELQHLQQQIKTLINYSANLQQSLSNKEQQHAESTQQIQSELLQSQGLAKDLENRLNSSQSELKQYKDGMQQLQGEHQTLHDKYVRLENSCAELRKRFEALIEQRNKLKTDYETVIHQNETLQQQIKELTFNRDQLLKKNEQAKHKVEAIIQRLAILGTSQDTYAQEIQQLAHPNADESKSYE
;
A
#
# COMPACT_ATOMS: atom_id res chain seq x y z
N MET A 1 -108.78 -36.00 74.24
CA MET A 1 -107.67 -35.86 75.22
C MET A 1 -106.49 -36.79 74.99
N LEU A 2 -106.59 -38.13 75.07
CA LEU A 2 -105.39 -38.99 74.89
C LEU A 2 -104.86 -39.03 73.45
N GLU A 3 -105.76 -39.14 72.46
CA GLU A 3 -105.41 -39.18 71.03
C GLU A 3 -104.85 -37.84 70.50
N GLU A 4 -105.42 -36.71 70.94
CA GLU A 4 -104.89 -35.37 70.62
C GLU A 4 -103.50 -35.15 71.20
N LEU A 5 -103.23 -35.68 72.39
CA LEU A 5 -101.94 -35.59 73.05
C LEU A 5 -100.89 -36.48 72.37
N GLN A 6 -101.30 -37.65 71.87
CA GLN A 6 -100.47 -38.51 71.01
C GLN A 6 -100.17 -37.86 69.65
N HIS A 7 -101.16 -37.23 69.01
CA HIS A 7 -100.98 -36.51 67.75
C HIS A 7 -100.02 -35.32 67.92
N LEU A 8 -100.16 -34.57 69.01
CA LEU A 8 -99.26 -33.45 69.34
C LEU A 8 -97.83 -33.94 69.61
N GLN A 9 -97.67 -35.05 70.33
CA GLN A 9 -96.36 -35.70 70.54
C GLN A 9 -95.72 -36.14 69.22
N GLN A 10 -96.50 -36.69 68.29
CA GLN A 10 -96.02 -37.12 66.97
C GLN A 10 -95.55 -35.90 66.15
N GLN A 11 -96.34 -34.82 66.14
CA GLN A 11 -95.99 -33.57 65.48
C GLN A 11 -94.73 -32.92 66.06
N ILE A 12 -94.59 -32.89 67.38
CA ILE A 12 -93.39 -32.41 68.08
C ILE A 12 -92.17 -33.25 67.67
N LYS A 13 -92.30 -34.58 67.60
CA LYS A 13 -91.22 -35.46 67.11
C LYS A 13 -90.80 -35.15 65.67
N THR A 14 -91.76 -34.95 64.76
CA THR A 14 -91.44 -34.58 63.37
C THR A 14 -90.78 -33.21 63.27
N LEU A 15 -91.21 -32.23 64.06
CA LEU A 15 -90.59 -30.90 64.13
C LEU A 15 -89.16 -30.96 64.69
N ILE A 16 -88.92 -31.76 65.74
CA ILE A 16 -87.58 -31.99 66.30
C ILE A 16 -86.67 -32.65 65.24
N ASN A 17 -87.14 -33.67 64.54
CA ASN A 17 -86.38 -34.33 63.48
C ASN A 17 -86.10 -33.39 62.29
N TYR A 18 -87.06 -32.56 61.91
CA TYR A 18 -86.88 -31.56 60.85
C TYR A 18 -85.89 -30.48 61.25
N SER A 19 -85.97 -29.98 62.49
CA SER A 19 -85.00 -29.02 63.05
C SER A 19 -83.59 -29.61 63.10
N ALA A 20 -83.45 -30.86 63.53
CA ALA A 20 -82.17 -31.57 63.56
C ALA A 20 -81.59 -31.75 62.15
N ASN A 21 -82.43 -32.15 61.17
CA ASN A 21 -82.01 -32.27 59.77
C ASN A 21 -81.62 -30.92 59.15
N LEU A 22 -82.33 -29.84 59.46
CA LEU A 22 -81.98 -28.49 59.02
C LEU A 22 -80.65 -28.04 59.61
N GLN A 23 -80.41 -28.25 60.92
CA GLN A 23 -79.11 -27.96 61.55
C GLN A 23 -77.98 -28.75 60.91
N GLN A 24 -78.19 -30.05 60.67
CA GLN A 24 -77.21 -30.90 59.99
C GLN A 24 -76.93 -30.39 58.56
N SER A 25 -77.96 -30.01 57.81
CA SER A 25 -77.82 -29.49 56.46
C SER A 25 -77.12 -28.12 56.42
N LEU A 26 -77.39 -27.25 57.40
CA LEU A 26 -76.71 -25.96 57.55
C LEU A 26 -75.23 -26.16 57.85
N SER A 27 -74.90 -27.04 58.81
CA SER A 27 -73.52 -27.38 59.15
C SER A 27 -72.76 -27.98 57.95
N ASN A 28 -73.39 -28.89 57.19
CA ASN A 28 -72.80 -29.45 55.97
C ASN A 28 -72.57 -28.37 54.89
N LYS A 29 -73.49 -27.41 54.74
CA LYS A 29 -73.34 -26.30 53.78
C LYS A 29 -72.24 -25.33 54.18
N GLU A 30 -72.14 -24.99 55.46
CA GLU A 30 -71.05 -24.16 55.99
C GLU A 30 -69.69 -24.84 55.80
N GLN A 31 -69.61 -26.15 56.05
CA GLN A 31 -68.38 -26.92 55.83
C GLN A 31 -68.00 -26.96 54.36
N GLN A 32 -68.94 -27.27 53.45
CA GLN A 32 -68.67 -27.24 52.00
C GLN A 32 -68.23 -25.86 51.51
N HIS A 33 -68.82 -24.78 52.04
CA HIS A 33 -68.43 -23.43 51.68
C HIS A 33 -67.02 -23.10 52.17
N ALA A 34 -66.67 -23.50 53.40
CA ALA A 34 -65.33 -23.32 53.95
C ALA A 34 -64.26 -24.07 53.13
N GLU A 35 -64.54 -25.33 52.77
CA GLU A 35 -63.65 -26.16 51.93
C GLU A 35 -63.48 -25.55 50.53
N SER A 36 -64.58 -25.13 49.89
CA SER A 36 -64.53 -24.49 48.56
C SER A 36 -63.79 -23.15 48.59
N THR A 37 -63.98 -22.33 49.63
CA THR A 37 -63.27 -21.06 49.79
C THR A 37 -61.77 -21.29 49.97
N GLN A 38 -61.38 -22.29 50.76
CA GLN A 38 -59.97 -22.66 50.93
C GLN A 38 -59.35 -23.15 49.62
N GLN A 39 -60.06 -23.96 48.84
CA GLN A 39 -59.60 -24.40 47.52
C GLN A 39 -59.35 -23.22 46.59
N ILE A 40 -60.35 -22.35 46.40
CA ILE A 40 -60.24 -21.17 45.53
C ILE A 40 -59.09 -20.28 45.97
N GLN A 41 -58.91 -20.09 47.29
CA GLN A 41 -57.83 -19.26 47.80
C GLN A 41 -56.44 -19.89 47.56
N SER A 42 -56.34 -21.21 47.64
CA SER A 42 -55.10 -21.93 47.29
C SER A 42 -54.77 -21.82 45.80
N GLU A 43 -55.77 -21.95 44.92
CA GLU A 43 -55.61 -21.80 43.47
C GLU A 43 -55.25 -20.37 43.09
N LEU A 44 -55.85 -19.37 43.73
CA LEU A 44 -55.55 -17.96 43.50
C LEU A 44 -54.09 -17.64 43.87
N LEU A 45 -53.62 -18.12 45.02
CA LEU A 45 -52.23 -17.95 45.45
C LEU A 45 -51.26 -18.63 44.47
N GLN A 46 -51.59 -19.82 44.00
CA GLN A 46 -50.80 -20.53 43.00
C GLN A 46 -50.74 -19.77 41.67
N SER A 47 -51.89 -19.27 41.20
CA SER A 47 -51.99 -18.47 39.98
C SER A 47 -51.21 -17.16 40.10
N GLN A 48 -51.23 -16.49 41.26
CA GLN A 48 -50.44 -15.29 41.52
C GLN A 48 -48.94 -15.59 41.50
N GLY A 49 -48.52 -16.73 42.07
CA GLY A 49 -47.13 -17.21 42.00
C GLY A 49 -46.67 -17.40 40.55
N LEU A 50 -47.47 -18.11 39.75
CA LEU A 50 -47.19 -18.33 38.32
C LEU A 50 -47.14 -17.02 37.52
N ALA A 51 -48.07 -16.09 37.78
CA ALA A 51 -48.09 -14.79 37.10
C ALA A 51 -46.80 -14.00 37.36
N LYS A 52 -46.35 -13.96 38.62
CA LYS A 52 -45.10 -13.30 39.01
C LYS A 52 -43.87 -13.95 38.36
N ASP A 53 -43.87 -15.28 38.26
CA ASP A 53 -42.77 -16.01 37.62
C ASP A 53 -42.69 -15.75 36.11
N LEU A 54 -43.85 -15.69 35.44
CA LEU A 54 -43.94 -15.31 34.04
C LEU A 54 -43.50 -13.87 33.80
N GLU A 55 -43.87 -12.95 34.69
CA GLU A 55 -43.47 -11.53 34.61
C GLU A 55 -41.94 -11.38 34.76
N ASN A 56 -41.33 -12.10 35.72
CA ASN A 56 -39.88 -12.13 35.87
C ASN A 56 -39.19 -12.68 34.61
N ARG A 57 -39.71 -13.77 34.04
CA ARG A 57 -39.16 -14.36 32.80
C ARG A 57 -39.30 -13.42 31.61
N LEU A 58 -40.42 -12.71 31.49
CA LEU A 58 -40.65 -11.71 30.45
C LEU A 58 -39.64 -10.58 30.55
N ASN A 59 -39.42 -10.04 31.76
CA ASN A 59 -38.46 -8.97 32.01
C ASN A 59 -37.03 -9.40 31.68
N SER A 60 -36.63 -10.62 32.09
CA SER A 60 -35.32 -11.18 31.74
C SER A 60 -35.16 -11.32 30.22
N SER A 61 -36.15 -11.88 29.53
CA SER A 61 -36.11 -12.04 28.07
C SER A 61 -36.06 -10.70 27.32
N GLN A 62 -36.77 -9.67 27.80
CA GLN A 62 -36.69 -8.32 27.24
C GLN A 62 -35.29 -7.70 27.43
N SER A 63 -34.66 -7.93 28.59
CA SER A 63 -33.29 -7.47 28.86
C SER A 63 -32.29 -8.15 27.91
N GLU A 64 -32.39 -9.47 27.74
CA GLU A 64 -31.55 -10.24 26.81
C GLU A 64 -31.75 -9.75 25.36
N LEU A 65 -33.00 -9.57 24.93
CA LEU A 65 -33.31 -9.08 23.58
C LEU A 65 -32.67 -7.71 23.32
N LYS A 66 -32.69 -6.83 24.31
CA LYS A 66 -32.04 -5.52 24.23
C LYS A 66 -30.53 -5.67 24.08
N GLN A 67 -29.90 -6.51 24.90
CA GLN A 67 -28.45 -6.78 24.81
C GLN A 67 -28.06 -7.34 23.43
N TYR A 68 -28.83 -8.30 22.90
CA TYR A 68 -28.60 -8.84 21.56
C TYR A 68 -28.72 -7.77 20.47
N LYS A 69 -29.71 -6.87 20.58
CA LYS A 69 -29.90 -5.78 19.63
C LYS A 69 -28.74 -4.79 19.66
N ASP A 70 -28.31 -4.40 20.86
CA ASP A 70 -27.19 -3.47 21.05
C ASP A 70 -25.89 -4.11 20.51
N GLY A 71 -25.67 -5.39 20.80
CA GLY A 71 -24.53 -6.16 20.27
C GLY A 71 -24.53 -6.28 18.74
N MET A 72 -25.68 -6.50 18.11
CA MET A 72 -25.80 -6.51 16.65
C MET A 72 -25.46 -5.15 16.04
N GLN A 73 -25.93 -4.05 16.64
CA GLN A 73 -25.63 -2.70 16.16
C GLN A 73 -24.13 -2.39 16.26
N GLN A 74 -23.50 -2.77 17.37
CA GLN A 74 -22.06 -2.63 17.54
C GLN A 74 -21.30 -3.43 16.46
N LEU A 75 -21.65 -4.72 16.29
CA LEU A 75 -21.01 -5.58 15.31
C LEU A 75 -21.18 -5.06 13.88
N GLN A 76 -22.35 -4.49 13.55
CA GLN A 76 -22.58 -3.85 12.26
C GLN A 76 -21.67 -2.62 12.05
N GLY A 77 -21.48 -1.79 13.08
CA GLY A 77 -20.55 -0.66 13.04
C GLY A 77 -19.09 -1.09 12.89
N GLU A 78 -18.69 -2.16 13.58
CA GLU A 78 -17.36 -2.75 13.46
C GLU A 78 -17.13 -3.32 12.05
N HIS A 79 -18.11 -4.01 11.48
CA HIS A 79 -18.05 -4.50 10.09
C HIS A 79 -17.90 -3.36 9.08
N GLN A 80 -18.65 -2.26 9.23
CA GLN A 80 -18.52 -1.10 8.34
C GLN A 80 -17.12 -0.48 8.46
N THR A 81 -16.63 -0.31 9.69
CA THR A 81 -15.29 0.23 9.93
C THR A 81 -14.20 -0.66 9.33
N LEU A 82 -14.35 -1.98 9.43
CA LEU A 82 -13.43 -2.94 8.83
C LEU A 82 -13.48 -2.89 7.31
N HIS A 83 -14.68 -2.82 6.72
CA HIS A 83 -14.87 -2.65 5.29
C HIS A 83 -14.15 -1.40 4.76
N ASP A 84 -14.33 -0.25 5.41
CA ASP A 84 -13.67 0.99 5.02
C ASP A 84 -12.14 0.89 5.09
N LYS A 85 -11.61 0.17 6.09
CA LYS A 85 -10.16 -0.13 6.20
C LYS A 85 -9.68 -1.00 5.04
N TYR A 86 -10.43 -2.02 4.66
CA TYR A 86 -10.10 -2.88 3.52
C TYR A 86 -10.07 -2.09 2.21
N VAL A 87 -11.08 -1.26 1.94
CA VAL A 87 -11.14 -0.42 0.74
C VAL A 87 -9.94 0.53 0.68
N ARG A 88 -9.56 1.17 1.80
CA ARG A 88 -8.36 2.02 1.86
C ARG A 88 -7.08 1.23 1.59
N LEU A 89 -6.97 0.03 2.13
CA LEU A 89 -5.81 -0.83 1.91
C LEU A 89 -5.71 -1.25 0.45
N GLU A 90 -6.82 -1.65 -0.17
CA GLU A 90 -6.88 -2.01 -1.60
C GLU A 90 -6.44 -0.84 -2.49
N ASN A 91 -6.94 0.37 -2.21
CA ASN A 91 -6.54 1.57 -2.94
C ASN A 91 -5.04 1.86 -2.79
N SER A 92 -4.49 1.73 -1.58
CA SER A 92 -3.05 1.88 -1.31
C SER A 92 -2.21 0.86 -2.08
N CYS A 93 -2.65 -0.40 -2.12
CA CYS A 93 -1.99 -1.45 -2.91
C CYS A 93 -2.03 -1.14 -4.41
N ALA A 94 -3.15 -0.62 -4.93
CA ALA A 94 -3.27 -0.23 -6.32
C ALA A 94 -2.34 0.93 -6.68
N GLU A 95 -2.23 1.95 -5.81
CA GLU A 95 -1.28 3.06 -5.98
C GLU A 95 0.17 2.60 -5.93
N LEU A 96 0.50 1.73 -4.97
CA LEU A 96 1.85 1.18 -4.84
C LEU A 96 2.25 0.39 -6.07
N ARG A 97 1.33 -0.41 -6.63
CA ARG A 97 1.55 -1.14 -7.88
C ARG A 97 1.86 -0.19 -9.05
N LYS A 98 1.08 0.88 -9.21
CA LYS A 98 1.34 1.90 -10.25
C LYS A 98 2.73 2.54 -10.09
N ARG A 99 3.14 2.83 -8.86
CA ARG A 99 4.50 3.38 -8.58
C ARG A 99 5.59 2.38 -8.94
N PHE A 100 5.40 1.09 -8.66
CA PHE A 100 6.35 0.05 -9.05
C PHE A 100 6.46 -0.10 -10.57
N GLU A 101 5.33 -0.09 -11.29
CA GLU A 101 5.32 -0.12 -12.75
C GLU A 101 6.09 1.07 -13.33
N ALA A 102 5.84 2.29 -12.84
CA ALA A 102 6.59 3.49 -13.25
C ALA A 102 8.09 3.41 -12.94
N LEU A 103 8.49 2.85 -11.78
CA LEU A 103 9.89 2.66 -11.43
C LEU A 103 10.58 1.66 -12.38
N ILE A 104 9.89 0.59 -12.78
CA ILE A 104 10.41 -0.38 -13.74
C ILE A 104 10.64 0.29 -15.11
N GLU A 105 9.68 1.10 -15.56
CA GLU A 105 9.80 1.88 -16.80
C GLU A 105 10.99 2.84 -16.75
N GLN A 106 11.13 3.62 -15.67
CA GLN A 106 12.25 4.53 -15.48
C GLN A 106 13.60 3.79 -15.46
N ARG A 107 13.67 2.65 -14.77
CA ARG A 107 14.86 1.80 -14.74
C ARG A 107 15.22 1.29 -16.13
N ASN A 108 14.23 0.82 -16.90
CA ASN A 108 14.46 0.34 -18.26
C ASN A 108 14.95 1.46 -19.18
N LYS A 109 14.35 2.65 -19.09
CA LYS A 109 14.81 3.83 -19.83
C LYS A 109 16.25 4.18 -19.49
N LEU A 110 16.58 4.25 -18.20
CA LEU A 110 17.94 4.56 -17.75
C LEU A 110 18.95 3.52 -18.25
N LYS A 111 18.57 2.25 -18.32
CA LYS A 111 19.41 1.19 -18.89
C LYS A 111 19.71 1.44 -20.36
N THR A 112 18.69 1.78 -21.17
CA THR A 112 18.87 2.10 -22.59
C THR A 112 19.71 3.37 -22.79
N ASP A 113 19.48 4.41 -21.98
CA ASP A 113 20.28 5.63 -22.03
C ASP A 113 21.75 5.34 -21.69
N TYR A 114 22.00 4.49 -20.69
CA TYR A 114 23.34 4.05 -20.32
C TYR A 114 24.05 3.26 -21.43
N GLU A 115 23.36 2.29 -22.04
CA GLU A 115 23.86 1.53 -23.20
C GLU A 115 24.22 2.45 -24.37
N THR A 116 23.38 3.47 -24.62
CA THR A 116 23.63 4.49 -25.66
C THR A 116 24.90 5.30 -25.37
N VAL A 117 25.07 5.75 -24.12
CA VAL A 117 26.26 6.52 -23.71
C VAL A 117 27.53 5.67 -23.83
N ILE A 118 27.48 4.38 -23.48
CA ILE A 118 28.62 3.47 -23.67
C ILE A 118 29.02 3.41 -25.14
N HIS A 119 28.07 3.15 -26.05
CA HIS A 119 28.38 3.05 -27.47
C HIS A 119 28.91 4.36 -28.07
N GLN A 120 28.37 5.50 -27.63
CA GLN A 120 28.90 6.81 -28.01
C GLN A 120 30.35 6.99 -27.52
N ASN A 121 30.64 6.58 -26.28
CA ASN A 121 31.98 6.66 -25.73
C ASN A 121 32.98 5.79 -26.50
N GLU A 122 32.60 4.55 -26.82
CA GLU A 122 33.41 3.62 -27.63
C GLU A 122 33.72 4.22 -29.01
N THR A 123 32.71 4.81 -29.65
CA THR A 123 32.86 5.47 -30.96
C THR A 123 33.81 6.66 -30.87
N LEU A 124 33.66 7.52 -29.86
CA LEU A 124 34.56 8.66 -29.64
C LEU A 124 35.99 8.22 -29.36
N GLN A 125 36.20 7.15 -28.58
CA GLN A 125 37.52 6.59 -28.34
C GLN A 125 38.19 6.10 -29.64
N GLN A 126 37.42 5.48 -30.54
CA GLN A 126 37.94 5.07 -31.85
C GLN A 126 38.34 6.28 -32.70
N GLN A 127 37.52 7.32 -32.76
CA GLN A 127 37.83 8.56 -33.46
C GLN A 127 39.09 9.25 -32.91
N ILE A 128 39.26 9.28 -31.58
CA ILE A 128 40.46 9.82 -30.94
C ILE A 128 41.71 9.03 -31.37
N LYS A 129 41.64 7.69 -31.40
CA LYS A 129 42.75 6.85 -31.87
C LYS A 129 43.12 7.14 -33.33
N GLU A 130 42.11 7.26 -34.20
CA GLU A 130 42.33 7.58 -35.62
C GLU A 130 42.93 8.97 -35.82
N LEU A 131 42.40 9.99 -35.14
CA LEU A 131 42.95 11.35 -35.19
C LEU A 131 44.39 11.41 -34.66
N THR A 132 44.68 10.67 -33.59
CA THR A 132 46.04 10.57 -33.03
C THR A 132 46.99 9.94 -34.05
N PHE A 133 46.59 8.84 -34.69
CA PHE A 133 47.37 8.21 -35.75
C PHE A 133 47.62 9.16 -36.94
N ASN A 134 46.58 9.85 -37.41
CA ASN A 134 46.70 10.80 -38.52
C ASN A 134 47.61 11.98 -38.17
N ARG A 135 47.51 12.52 -36.94
CA ARG A 135 48.41 13.56 -36.43
C ARG A 135 49.86 13.09 -36.47
N ASP A 136 50.14 11.89 -35.98
CA ASP A 136 51.51 11.37 -35.93
C ASP A 136 52.08 11.13 -37.34
N GLN A 137 51.26 10.67 -38.29
CA GLN A 137 51.64 10.58 -39.70
C GLN A 137 51.95 11.95 -40.31
N LEU A 138 51.14 12.97 -40.01
CA LEU A 138 51.36 14.34 -40.49
C LEU A 138 52.63 14.93 -39.89
N LEU A 139 52.90 14.73 -38.60
CA LEU A 139 54.14 15.16 -37.95
C LEU A 139 55.36 14.52 -38.61
N LYS A 140 55.31 13.20 -38.89
CA LYS A 140 56.40 12.51 -39.61
C LYS A 140 56.63 13.08 -41.00
N LYS A 141 55.57 13.36 -41.76
CA LYS A 141 55.68 13.99 -43.09
C LYS A 141 56.23 15.41 -43.00
N ASN A 142 55.84 16.17 -41.98
CA ASN A 142 56.32 17.52 -41.75
C ASN A 142 57.83 17.53 -41.45
N GLU A 143 58.28 16.65 -40.56
CA GLU A 143 59.71 16.46 -40.28
C GLU A 143 60.50 16.10 -41.54
N GLN A 144 60.01 15.15 -42.35
CA GLN A 144 60.65 14.80 -43.62
C GLN A 144 60.72 15.98 -44.60
N ALA A 145 59.67 16.79 -44.68
CA ALA A 145 59.65 17.99 -45.51
C ALA A 145 60.69 19.02 -45.02
N LYS A 146 60.78 19.23 -43.70
CA LYS A 146 61.78 20.10 -43.08
C LYS A 146 63.21 19.66 -43.42
N HIS A 147 63.52 18.37 -43.27
CA HIS A 147 64.84 17.84 -43.62
C HIS A 147 65.17 18.04 -45.12
N LYS A 148 64.18 17.86 -46.01
CA LYS A 148 64.36 18.13 -47.45
C LYS A 148 64.64 19.60 -47.73
N VAL A 149 63.94 20.51 -47.04
CA VAL A 149 64.16 21.96 -47.16
C VAL A 149 65.57 22.32 -46.68
N GLU A 150 66.01 21.80 -45.53
CA GLU A 150 67.36 22.01 -45.02
C GLU A 150 68.44 21.50 -46.00
N ALA A 151 68.24 20.33 -46.60
CA ALA A 151 69.15 19.80 -47.62
C ALA A 151 69.18 20.67 -48.89
N ILE A 152 68.04 21.21 -49.32
CA ILE A 152 67.97 22.16 -50.44
C ILE A 152 68.73 23.44 -50.11
N ILE A 153 68.53 23.99 -48.90
CA ILE A 153 69.25 25.19 -48.43
C ILE A 153 70.77 24.95 -48.45
N GLN A 154 71.24 23.81 -47.93
CA GLN A 154 72.66 23.46 -47.95
C GLN A 154 73.21 23.35 -49.39
N ARG A 155 72.46 22.71 -50.29
CA ARG A 155 72.87 22.58 -51.70
C ARG A 155 72.91 23.93 -52.41
N LEU A 156 71.95 24.81 -52.15
CA LEU A 156 71.93 26.17 -52.67
C LEU A 156 73.12 27.00 -52.16
N ALA A 157 73.50 26.86 -50.89
CA ALA A 157 74.66 27.52 -50.32
C ALA A 157 75.97 27.10 -51.02
N ILE A 158 76.18 25.79 -51.25
CA ILE A 158 77.35 25.27 -51.98
C ILE A 158 77.38 25.76 -53.44
N LEU A 159 76.22 25.78 -54.11
CA LEU A 159 76.15 26.24 -55.49
C LEU A 159 76.48 27.74 -55.60
N GLY A 160 76.02 28.55 -54.65
CA GLY A 160 76.35 29.97 -54.57
C GLY A 160 77.86 30.20 -54.46
N THR A 161 78.54 29.54 -53.52
CA THR A 161 80.00 29.69 -53.36
C THR A 161 80.78 29.21 -54.59
N SER A 162 80.31 28.15 -55.24
CA SER A 162 80.92 27.63 -56.48
C SER A 162 80.75 28.64 -57.63
N GLN A 163 79.56 29.21 -57.79
CA GLN A 163 79.30 30.26 -58.79
C GLN A 163 80.15 31.50 -58.55
N ASP A 164 80.30 31.94 -57.29
CA ASP A 164 81.16 33.08 -56.93
C ASP A 164 82.63 32.80 -57.26
N THR A 165 83.10 31.57 -57.04
CA THR A 165 84.47 31.15 -57.37
C THR A 165 84.69 31.16 -58.88
N TYR A 166 83.77 30.61 -59.67
CA TYR A 166 83.84 30.68 -61.14
C TYR A 166 83.80 32.12 -61.65
N ALA A 167 83.01 33.00 -61.03
CA ALA A 167 82.98 34.41 -61.39
C ALA A 167 84.34 35.10 -61.14
N GLN A 168 85.01 34.79 -60.02
CA GLN A 168 86.35 35.29 -59.71
C GLN A 168 87.42 34.75 -60.69
N GLU A 169 87.41 33.45 -61.01
CA GLU A 169 88.32 32.85 -61.99
C GLU A 169 88.15 33.46 -63.39
N ILE A 170 86.91 33.69 -63.82
CA ILE A 170 86.62 34.37 -65.09
C ILE A 170 87.16 35.81 -65.09
N GLN A 171 87.00 36.55 -63.99
CA GLN A 171 87.55 37.91 -63.85
C GLN A 171 89.08 37.92 -63.93
N GLN A 172 89.77 36.96 -63.30
CA GLN A 172 91.23 36.84 -63.37
C GLN A 172 91.71 36.52 -64.79
N LEU A 173 91.02 35.63 -65.51
CA LEU A 173 91.34 35.29 -66.91
C LEU A 173 91.01 36.43 -67.89
N ALA A 174 90.03 37.27 -67.59
CA ALA A 174 89.68 38.44 -68.40
C ALA A 174 90.69 39.61 -68.24
N HIS A 175 91.56 39.58 -67.23
CA HIS A 175 92.59 40.59 -66.97
C HIS A 175 93.97 39.96 -66.74
N PRO A 176 94.67 39.47 -67.79
CA PRO A 176 95.87 38.66 -67.61
C PRO A 176 97.15 39.43 -67.22
N ASN A 177 97.18 40.77 -67.27
CA ASN A 177 98.38 41.55 -67.00
C ASN A 177 98.02 42.94 -66.46
N ALA A 178 98.11 43.12 -65.14
CA ALA A 178 98.18 44.44 -64.51
C ALA A 178 99.47 44.66 -63.69
N ASP A 179 100.28 43.62 -63.42
CA ASP A 179 101.47 43.77 -62.55
C ASP A 179 102.81 43.35 -63.19
N GLU A 180 102.88 43.03 -64.49
CA GLU A 180 104.16 42.93 -65.23
C GLU A 180 104.55 44.22 -65.99
N SER A 181 104.08 45.39 -65.54
CA SER A 181 104.49 46.67 -66.13
C SER A 181 104.69 47.78 -65.11
N LYS A 182 105.63 47.56 -64.17
CA LYS A 182 106.53 48.62 -63.70
C LYS A 182 107.97 48.09 -63.67
N SER A 183 108.58 48.16 -64.85
CA SER A 183 110.00 48.04 -65.10
C SER A 183 110.66 49.42 -64.90
N TYR A 184 111.81 49.45 -64.25
CA TYR A 184 112.89 50.45 -64.35
C TYR A 184 112.52 51.96 -64.32
N GLU A 185 112.81 52.62 -63.19
CA GLU A 185 113.64 53.83 -63.08
C GLU A 185 114.10 54.02 -61.62
#